data_AF-A0A952BGV2-F1
#
_entry.id   AF-A0A952BGV2-F1
#
_cell.length_a   1.000
_cell.length_b   1.000
_cell.length_c   1.000
_cell.angle_alpha   90.00
_cell.angle_beta   90.00
_cell.angle_gamma   90.00
#
_symmetry.space_group_name_H-M   'P 1'
#
loop_
_entity.id
_entity.type
_entity.pdbx_description
1 polymer ?
#
loop_
_entity_poly.entity_id
_entity_poly.type
_entity_poly.pdbx_seq_one_letter_code
_entity_poly.pdbx_strand_id
1 'polypeptide(L)'
;MRKVTEPQIKFGEVDISKIEFDPRSRDEIPKLLQGLQYVYCTPEIRNEVFQILEEIVTEQTDCNNGRPGMLLWKILVLGTLRLNCNWDYDKVKEIADNHMTLRQMLGHGCFEDNYKYPLQTIKDNVSLLTPEVLEKINQVVVRAGHNLVKKNGEELKGRCDSFVVETNVHFPTDINLLFDAIKKVIVLIARVCVKVG
;
A
#
# COMPACT_ATOMS: atom_id res chain seq x y z
N MET A 1 15.78 7.40 15.99
CA MET A 1 15.56 8.52 15.04
C MET A 1 14.91 8.02 13.73
N ARG A 2 13.78 8.59 13.31
CA ARG A 2 13.19 8.32 11.97
C ARG A 2 13.13 9.63 11.18
N LYS A 3 13.46 9.56 9.90
CA LYS A 3 13.38 10.69 8.96
C LYS A 3 12.43 10.34 7.84
N VAL A 4 11.81 11.34 7.21
CA VAL A 4 10.94 11.09 6.06
C VAL A 4 11.75 10.64 4.85
N THR A 5 12.79 11.41 4.51
CA THR A 5 13.74 11.13 3.44
C THR A 5 15.15 11.54 3.85
N GLU A 6 16.16 11.09 3.13
CA GLU A 6 17.48 11.72 3.23
C GLU A 6 17.47 13.06 2.47
N PRO A 7 18.08 14.12 3.02
CA PRO A 7 18.11 15.43 2.37
C PRO A 7 19.06 15.49 1.17
N GLN A 8 20.01 14.54 1.07
CA GLN A 8 21.00 14.47 0.01
C GLN A 8 20.98 13.09 -0.65
N ILE A 9 21.02 13.10 -1.99
CA ILE A 9 21.15 11.91 -2.83
C ILE A 9 22.54 11.30 -2.63
N LYS A 10 22.60 9.98 -2.42
CA LYS A 10 23.87 9.27 -2.29
C LYS A 10 24.45 8.90 -3.66
N PHE A 11 25.74 8.58 -3.67
CA PHE A 11 26.42 8.21 -4.90
C PHE A 11 25.78 6.95 -5.53
N GLY A 12 25.41 7.05 -6.81
CA GLY A 12 24.77 5.97 -7.56
C GLY A 12 23.25 5.88 -7.41
N GLU A 13 22.62 6.69 -6.56
CA GLU A 13 21.16 6.81 -6.49
C GLU A 13 20.63 7.60 -7.71
N VAL A 14 19.45 7.20 -8.20
CA VAL A 14 18.71 7.92 -9.23
C VAL A 14 17.70 8.83 -8.55
N ASP A 15 17.67 10.10 -8.94
CA ASP A 15 16.63 11.03 -8.48
C ASP A 15 15.24 10.50 -8.83
N ILE A 16 14.31 10.50 -7.87
CA ILE A 16 12.95 9.99 -8.07
C ILE A 16 12.27 10.66 -9.27
N SER A 17 12.54 11.94 -9.54
CA SER A 17 12.00 12.66 -10.71
C SER A 17 12.50 12.15 -12.06
N LYS A 18 13.62 11.41 -12.08
CA LYS A 18 14.27 10.87 -13.28
C LYS A 18 14.01 9.38 -13.49
N ILE A 19 13.25 8.74 -12.61
CA ILE A 19 12.88 7.32 -12.79
C ILE A 19 11.99 7.20 -14.02
N GLU A 20 12.42 6.40 -14.99
CA GLU A 20 11.65 6.13 -16.20
C GLU A 20 10.79 4.88 -16.03
N PHE A 21 9.57 4.95 -16.58
CA PHE A 21 8.61 3.86 -16.55
C PHE A 21 8.12 3.55 -17.96
N ASP A 22 7.94 2.27 -18.29
CA ASP A 22 7.36 1.87 -19.56
C ASP A 22 5.86 2.25 -19.62
N PRO A 23 5.45 3.19 -20.50
CA PRO A 23 4.05 3.61 -20.63
C PRO A 23 3.14 2.50 -21.17
N ARG A 24 3.71 1.44 -21.77
CA ARG A 24 2.95 0.30 -22.29
C ARG A 24 2.76 -0.80 -21.24
N SER A 25 3.40 -0.67 -20.09
CA SER A 25 3.27 -1.68 -19.04
C SER A 25 1.83 -1.79 -18.57
N ARG A 26 1.30 -3.01 -18.66
CA ARG A 26 -0.03 -3.34 -18.13
C ARG A 26 0.01 -3.64 -16.64
N ASP A 27 1.20 -3.93 -16.11
CA ASP A 27 1.44 -4.24 -14.72
C ASP A 27 1.05 -3.07 -13.81
N GLU A 28 0.72 -3.39 -12.57
CA GLU A 28 0.28 -2.45 -11.54
C GLU A 28 1.45 -1.69 -10.91
N ILE A 29 2.65 -2.29 -10.83
CA ILE A 29 3.82 -1.68 -10.18
C ILE A 29 4.21 -0.37 -10.86
N PRO A 30 4.44 -0.30 -12.20
CA PRO A 30 4.89 0.94 -12.82
C PRO A 30 3.85 2.07 -12.69
N LYS A 31 2.56 1.74 -12.76
CA LYS A 31 1.47 2.70 -12.60
C LYS A 31 1.42 3.28 -11.19
N LEU A 32 1.58 2.42 -10.18
CA LEU A 32 1.62 2.87 -8.78
C LEU A 32 2.85 3.74 -8.51
N LEU A 33 4.02 3.31 -9.00
CA LEU A 33 5.27 4.04 -8.83
C LEU A 33 5.26 5.39 -9.56
N GLN A 34 4.59 5.51 -10.73
CA GLN A 34 4.35 6.79 -11.39
C GLN A 34 3.48 7.73 -10.53
N GLY A 35 2.43 7.21 -9.89
CA GLY A 35 1.62 7.98 -8.95
C GLY A 35 2.44 8.50 -7.77
N LEU A 36 3.28 7.64 -7.17
CA LEU A 36 4.19 8.02 -6.10
C LEU A 36 5.27 9.01 -6.57
N GLN A 37 5.78 8.86 -7.80
CA GLN A 37 6.70 9.83 -8.41
C GLN A 37 6.03 11.20 -8.52
N TYR A 38 4.78 11.27 -8.96
CA TYR A 38 4.02 12.52 -9.06
C TYR A 38 3.83 13.18 -7.69
N VAL A 39 3.46 12.40 -6.66
CA VAL A 39 3.36 12.87 -5.27
C VAL A 39 4.69 13.45 -4.79
N TYR A 40 5.81 12.78 -5.08
CA TYR A 40 7.14 13.22 -4.68
C TYR A 40 7.62 14.49 -5.43
N CYS A 41 7.29 14.59 -6.72
CA CYS A 41 7.75 15.68 -7.58
C CYS A 41 6.93 16.97 -7.42
N THR A 42 5.73 16.89 -6.84
CA THR A 42 4.86 18.04 -6.60
C THR A 42 5.07 18.57 -5.18
N PRO A 43 5.75 19.70 -4.97
CA PRO A 43 6.18 20.14 -3.63
C PRO A 43 5.04 20.29 -2.63
N GLU A 44 3.90 20.84 -3.06
CA GLU A 44 2.73 21.07 -2.21
C GLU A 44 2.19 19.74 -1.67
N ILE A 45 1.97 18.78 -2.57
CA ILE A 45 1.47 17.43 -2.23
C ILE A 45 2.50 16.69 -1.37
N ARG A 46 3.77 16.74 -1.76
CA ARG A 46 4.86 16.08 -1.03
C ARG A 46 4.91 16.57 0.41
N ASN A 47 4.87 17.88 0.63
CA ASN A 47 4.97 18.46 1.96
C ASN A 47 3.78 18.05 2.83
N GLU A 48 2.55 18.05 2.30
CA GLU A 48 1.37 17.58 3.01
C GLU A 48 1.49 16.08 3.40
N VAL A 49 1.89 15.23 2.45
CA VAL A 49 2.09 13.79 2.72
C VAL A 49 3.20 13.59 3.75
N PHE A 50 4.30 14.34 3.66
CA PHE A 50 5.43 14.20 4.57
C PHE A 50 5.06 14.63 5.99
N GLN A 51 4.27 15.70 6.12
CA GLN A 51 3.73 16.13 7.41
C GLN A 51 2.87 15.04 8.04
N ILE A 52 1.98 14.40 7.27
CA ILE A 52 1.16 13.28 7.75
C ILE A 52 2.03 12.09 8.18
N LEU A 53 3.10 11.78 7.42
CA LEU A 53 4.03 10.70 7.78
C LEU A 53 4.81 10.99 9.07
N GLU A 54 5.15 12.25 9.34
CA GLU A 54 5.85 12.65 10.57
C GLU A 54 4.98 12.44 11.81
N GLU A 55 3.66 12.65 11.69
CA GLU A 55 2.69 12.41 12.79
C GLU A 55 2.77 10.96 13.33
N ILE A 56 3.06 9.98 12.45
CA ILE A 56 3.21 8.55 12.80
C ILE A 56 4.31 8.35 13.85
N VAL A 57 5.38 9.16 13.81
CA VAL A 57 6.55 8.99 14.67
C VAL A 57 6.38 9.73 16.00
N THR A 58 5.65 10.84 15.99
CA THR A 58 5.58 11.78 17.13
C THR A 58 4.77 11.28 18.32
N GLU A 59 3.90 10.27 18.16
CA GLU A 59 3.01 9.85 19.25
C GLU A 59 3.71 9.06 20.37
N GLN A 60 4.88 8.44 20.14
CA GLN A 60 5.45 7.48 21.10
C GLN A 60 6.97 7.55 21.31
N THR A 61 7.74 8.39 20.61
CA THR A 61 9.22 8.32 20.71
C THR A 61 9.92 9.65 20.42
N ASP A 62 10.96 9.97 21.21
CA ASP A 62 11.86 11.09 20.96
C ASP A 62 12.61 10.91 19.62
N CYS A 63 12.39 11.82 18.69
CA CYS A 63 12.96 11.79 17.36
C CYS A 63 14.49 12.01 17.34
N ASN A 64 15.07 12.53 18.44
CA ASN A 64 16.48 12.91 18.55
C ASN A 64 17.36 11.84 19.21
N ASN A 65 16.80 10.71 19.64
CA ASN A 65 17.56 9.65 20.30
C ASN A 65 17.39 8.27 19.64
N GLY A 66 18.39 7.39 19.82
CA GLY A 66 18.37 5.99 19.38
C GLY A 66 18.78 5.71 17.92
N ARG A 67 18.76 4.44 17.54
CA ARG A 67 19.20 3.93 16.23
C ARG A 67 18.37 4.53 15.08
N PRO A 68 18.97 4.84 13.91
CA PRO A 68 18.22 5.24 12.73
C PRO A 68 17.30 4.10 12.26
N GLY A 69 16.01 4.40 12.13
CA GLY A 69 15.01 3.50 11.58
C GLY A 69 14.93 3.56 10.05
N MET A 70 14.04 2.75 9.46
CA MET A 70 13.69 2.87 8.05
C MET A 70 13.07 4.25 7.77
N LEU A 71 13.40 4.83 6.62
CA LEU A 71 12.85 6.12 6.18
C LEU A 71 11.34 6.02 5.95
N LEU A 72 10.56 7.02 6.38
CA LEU A 72 9.09 6.98 6.27
C LEU A 72 8.63 6.92 4.81
N TRP A 73 9.38 7.52 3.87
CA TRP A 73 9.12 7.38 2.45
C TRP A 73 9.19 5.91 1.99
N LYS A 74 10.23 5.16 2.42
CA LYS A 74 10.34 3.72 2.10
C LYS A 74 9.16 2.94 2.65
N ILE A 75 8.71 3.28 3.86
CA ILE A 75 7.55 2.65 4.50
C ILE A 75 6.29 2.89 3.68
N LEU A 76 6.05 4.13 3.26
CA LEU A 76 4.91 4.49 2.41
C LEU A 76 4.93 3.71 1.08
N VAL A 77 6.07 3.67 0.39
CA VAL A 77 6.22 2.96 -0.89
C VAL A 77 5.93 1.45 -0.72
N LEU A 78 6.53 0.81 0.30
CA LEU A 78 6.32 -0.63 0.54
C LEU A 78 4.88 -0.93 0.98
N GLY A 79 4.29 -0.10 1.84
CA GLY A 79 2.92 -0.26 2.30
C GLY A 79 1.89 -0.06 1.19
N THR A 80 2.08 0.94 0.34
CA THR A 80 1.20 1.18 -0.82
C THR A 80 1.28 0.05 -1.83
N LEU A 81 2.47 -0.47 -2.15
CA LEU A 81 2.60 -1.66 -3.00
C LEU A 81 1.89 -2.87 -2.39
N ARG A 82 2.12 -3.13 -1.10
CA ARG A 82 1.49 -4.27 -0.41
C ARG A 82 -0.04 -4.23 -0.56
N LEU A 83 -0.66 -3.08 -0.31
CA LEU A 83 -2.11 -2.94 -0.34
C LEU A 83 -2.67 -2.92 -1.77
N ASN A 84 -2.10 -2.11 -2.66
CA ASN A 84 -2.64 -1.94 -4.01
C ASN A 84 -2.42 -3.17 -4.90
N CYS A 85 -1.33 -3.90 -4.68
CA CYS A 85 -1.00 -5.12 -5.41
C CYS A 85 -1.51 -6.40 -4.71
N ASN A 86 -2.16 -6.25 -3.54
CA ASN A 86 -2.65 -7.35 -2.70
C ASN A 86 -1.56 -8.41 -2.41
N TRP A 87 -0.37 -7.96 -2.02
CA TRP A 87 0.77 -8.82 -1.74
C TRP A 87 0.86 -9.20 -0.26
N ASP A 88 1.37 -10.40 0.01
CA ASP A 88 1.87 -10.76 1.33
C ASP A 88 3.26 -10.13 1.58
N TYR A 89 3.77 -10.24 2.81
CA TYR A 89 5.03 -9.63 3.19
C TYR A 89 6.25 -10.30 2.54
N ASP A 90 6.15 -11.59 2.21
CA ASP A 90 7.22 -12.32 1.53
C ASP A 90 7.38 -11.82 0.10
N LYS A 91 6.27 -11.59 -0.61
CA LYS A 91 6.25 -10.99 -1.94
C LYS A 91 6.74 -9.55 -1.92
N VAL A 92 6.31 -8.74 -0.96
CA VAL A 92 6.84 -7.35 -0.80
C VAL A 92 8.36 -7.38 -0.64
N LYS A 93 8.89 -8.25 0.21
CA LYS A 93 10.33 -8.39 0.42
C LYS A 93 11.03 -8.83 -0.87
N GLU A 94 10.52 -9.85 -1.55
CA GLU A 94 11.12 -10.37 -2.79
C GLU A 94 11.20 -9.30 -3.88
N ILE A 95 10.13 -8.51 -4.07
CA ILE A 95 10.13 -7.42 -5.04
C ILE A 95 11.01 -6.26 -4.58
N ALA A 96 11.01 -5.89 -3.29
CA ALA A 96 11.85 -4.83 -2.75
C ALA A 96 13.36 -5.14 -2.90
N ASP A 97 13.74 -6.40 -2.76
CA ASP A 97 15.14 -6.83 -2.87
C ASP A 97 15.63 -6.94 -4.33
N ASN A 98 14.74 -7.21 -5.30
CA ASN A 98 15.18 -7.57 -6.66
C ASN A 98 14.67 -6.65 -7.77
N HIS A 99 13.56 -5.94 -7.58
CA HIS A 99 12.95 -5.16 -8.66
C HIS A 99 13.63 -3.79 -8.81
N MET A 100 14.40 -3.62 -9.88
CA MET A 100 15.28 -2.45 -10.10
C MET A 100 14.55 -1.10 -9.97
N THR A 101 13.41 -0.91 -10.61
CA THR A 101 12.65 0.36 -10.54
C THR A 101 12.10 0.63 -9.14
N LEU A 102 11.77 -0.43 -8.38
CA LEU A 102 11.32 -0.27 -7.00
C LEU A 102 12.51 0.11 -6.12
N ARG A 103 13.66 -0.54 -6.32
CA ARG A 103 14.89 -0.20 -5.61
C ARG A 103 15.30 1.25 -5.85
N GLN A 104 15.16 1.76 -7.08
CA GLN A 104 15.35 3.17 -7.39
C GLN A 104 14.36 4.07 -6.62
N MET A 105 13.07 3.72 -6.58
CA MET A 105 12.06 4.48 -5.81
C MET A 105 12.33 4.49 -4.30
N LEU A 106 12.90 3.41 -3.78
CA LEU A 106 13.35 3.30 -2.39
C LEU A 106 14.69 4.05 -2.16
N GLY A 107 15.32 4.61 -3.18
CA GLY A 107 16.61 5.30 -3.05
C GLY A 107 17.77 4.34 -2.80
N HIS A 108 17.78 3.17 -3.43
CA HIS A 108 18.98 2.35 -3.51
C HIS A 108 19.84 2.78 -4.70
N GLY A 109 21.13 2.98 -4.44
CA GLY A 109 22.10 3.23 -5.49
C GLY A 109 22.44 1.99 -6.31
N CYS A 110 22.98 2.20 -7.52
CA CYS A 110 23.38 1.13 -8.44
C CYS A 110 24.48 0.18 -7.91
N PHE A 111 25.11 0.50 -6.78
CA PHE A 111 26.13 -0.35 -6.15
C PHE A 111 25.61 -1.11 -4.91
N GLU A 112 24.34 -0.93 -4.54
CA GLU A 112 23.75 -1.53 -3.34
C GLU A 112 23.07 -2.88 -3.60
N ASP A 113 23.36 -3.58 -4.70
CA ASP A 113 22.67 -4.82 -5.10
C ASP A 113 22.71 -5.94 -4.04
N ASN A 114 23.73 -5.93 -3.18
CA ASN A 114 23.86 -6.88 -2.07
C ASN A 114 22.98 -6.56 -0.85
N TYR A 115 22.43 -5.35 -0.78
CA TYR A 115 21.54 -4.96 0.32
C TYR A 115 20.20 -5.68 0.19
N LYS A 116 19.81 -6.39 1.25
CA LYS A 116 18.53 -7.09 1.38
C LYS A 116 17.81 -6.67 2.64
N TYR A 117 16.50 -6.46 2.53
CA TYR A 117 15.66 -6.11 3.67
C TYR A 117 15.38 -7.32 4.56
N PRO A 118 15.57 -7.23 5.88
CA PRO A 118 15.03 -8.24 6.79
C PRO A 118 13.50 -8.22 6.76
N LEU A 119 12.87 -9.39 6.64
CA LEU A 119 11.41 -9.52 6.55
C LEU A 119 10.70 -8.84 7.73
N GLN A 120 11.21 -9.05 8.94
CA GLN A 120 10.63 -8.49 10.15
C GLN A 120 10.66 -6.95 10.13
N THR A 121 11.74 -6.36 9.60
CA THR A 121 11.84 -4.91 9.47
C THR A 121 10.77 -4.35 8.53
N ILE A 122 10.44 -5.04 7.43
CA ILE A 122 9.33 -4.61 6.56
C ILE A 122 8.01 -4.70 7.32
N LYS A 123 7.73 -5.83 7.99
CA LYS A 123 6.50 -6.04 8.76
C LYS A 123 6.27 -4.96 9.80
N ASP A 124 7.25 -4.73 10.67
CA ASP A 124 7.14 -3.80 11.80
C ASP A 124 6.98 -2.34 11.36
N ASN A 125 7.60 -1.97 10.23
CA ASN A 125 7.54 -0.60 9.74
C ASN A 125 6.29 -0.34 8.89
N VAL A 126 5.87 -1.28 8.03
CA VAL A 126 4.63 -1.14 7.26
C VAL A 126 3.41 -1.14 8.17
N SER A 127 3.43 -1.86 9.30
CA SER A 127 2.34 -1.82 10.29
C SER A 127 2.15 -0.46 10.97
N LEU A 128 3.07 0.48 10.81
CA LEU A 128 2.91 1.86 11.31
C LEU A 128 1.91 2.67 10.48
N LEU A 129 1.61 2.24 9.25
CA LEU A 129 0.59 2.86 8.41
C LEU A 129 -0.79 2.40 8.87
N THR A 130 -1.33 3.06 9.89
CA THR A 130 -2.68 2.78 10.38
C THR A 130 -3.73 3.20 9.36
N PRO A 131 -4.97 2.65 9.42
CA PRO A 131 -6.05 3.05 8.53
C PRO A 131 -6.32 4.56 8.53
N GLU A 132 -6.21 5.22 9.68
CA GLU A 132 -6.45 6.65 9.84
C GLU A 132 -5.40 7.48 9.09
N VAL A 133 -4.13 7.06 9.17
CA VAL A 133 -3.03 7.72 8.48
C VAL A 133 -3.15 7.51 6.98
N LEU A 134 -3.45 6.28 6.55
CA LEU A 134 -3.69 5.96 5.14
C LEU A 134 -4.85 6.75 4.57
N GLU A 135 -5.92 6.95 5.35
CA GLU A 135 -7.06 7.76 4.93
C GLU A 135 -6.67 9.23 4.73
N LYS A 136 -5.90 9.83 5.65
CA LYS A 136 -5.38 11.20 5.47
C LYS A 136 -4.56 11.34 4.19
N ILE A 137 -3.64 10.40 3.93
CA ILE A 137 -2.82 10.39 2.71
C ILE A 137 -3.72 10.23 1.48
N ASN A 138 -4.69 9.31 1.53
CA ASN A 138 -5.63 9.05 0.44
C ASN A 138 -6.40 10.32 0.05
N GLN A 139 -6.89 11.09 1.01
CA GLN A 139 -7.58 12.36 0.74
C GLN A 139 -6.70 13.37 -0.03
N VAL A 140 -5.42 13.49 0.35
CA VAL A 140 -4.47 14.37 -0.35
C VAL A 140 -4.25 13.88 -1.79
N VAL A 141 -4.04 12.58 -1.98
CA VAL A 141 -3.78 11.97 -3.30
C VAL A 141 -5.02 12.07 -4.21
N VAL A 142 -6.22 11.81 -3.67
CA VAL A 142 -7.48 11.93 -4.42
C VAL A 142 -7.71 13.37 -4.87
N ARG A 143 -7.52 14.34 -3.98
CA ARG A 143 -7.63 15.78 -4.32
C ARG A 143 -6.64 16.18 -5.42
N ALA A 144 -5.40 15.69 -5.35
CA ALA A 144 -4.42 15.90 -6.40
C ALA A 144 -4.84 15.24 -7.73
N GLY A 145 -5.41 14.04 -7.68
CA GLY A 145 -5.95 13.33 -8.83
C GLY A 145 -7.09 14.09 -9.51
N HIS A 146 -8.00 14.72 -8.75
CA HIS A 146 -9.07 15.56 -9.30
C HIS A 146 -8.53 16.71 -10.16
N ASN A 147 -7.50 17.40 -9.67
CA ASN A 147 -6.86 18.50 -10.39
C ASN A 147 -6.22 18.03 -11.70
N LEU A 148 -5.61 16.84 -11.72
CA LEU A 148 -5.00 16.26 -12.92
C LEU A 148 -6.02 15.88 -13.99
N VAL A 149 -7.12 15.24 -13.59
CA VAL A 149 -8.16 14.76 -14.53
C VAL A 149 -9.10 15.90 -14.95
N LYS A 150 -8.93 17.12 -14.39
CA LYS A 150 -9.79 18.30 -14.61
C LYS A 150 -11.27 18.02 -14.37
N LYS A 151 -11.58 17.03 -13.52
CA LYS A 151 -12.94 16.69 -13.11
C LYS A 151 -13.32 17.53 -11.89
N ASN A 152 -13.47 18.83 -12.13
CA ASN A 152 -13.91 19.78 -11.12
C ASN A 152 -15.43 19.89 -11.18
N GLY A 153 -16.14 19.25 -10.24
CA GLY A 153 -17.58 19.48 -10.02
C GLY A 153 -18.53 18.33 -10.34
N GLU A 154 -18.05 17.19 -10.87
CA GLU A 154 -18.87 15.98 -11.05
C GLU A 154 -18.51 14.93 -9.98
N GLU A 155 -19.53 14.34 -9.34
CA GLU A 155 -19.33 13.19 -8.44
C GLU A 155 -18.63 12.05 -9.19
N LEU A 156 -17.49 11.60 -8.68
CA LEU A 156 -16.81 10.42 -9.21
C LEU A 156 -17.70 9.20 -8.95
N LYS A 157 -18.31 8.67 -10.01
CA LYS A 157 -18.95 7.35 -10.00
C LYS A 157 -17.88 6.27 -9.96
N GLY A 158 -17.22 6.12 -8.81
CA GLY A 158 -16.28 5.05 -8.54
C GLY A 158 -17.04 3.77 -8.21
N ARG A 159 -16.89 2.73 -9.04
CA ARG A 159 -17.32 1.38 -8.66
C ARG A 159 -16.19 0.76 -7.86
N CYS A 160 -16.33 0.71 -6.54
CA CYS A 160 -15.49 -0.13 -5.70
C CYS A 160 -15.97 -1.57 -5.86
N ASP A 161 -15.26 -2.39 -6.62
CA ASP A 161 -15.44 -3.85 -6.55
C ASP A 161 -14.79 -4.33 -5.25
N SER A 162 -15.44 -4.03 -4.13
CA SER A 162 -15.08 -4.63 -2.85
C SER A 162 -15.53 -6.08 -2.89
N PHE A 163 -14.63 -7.03 -2.66
CA PHE A 163 -14.98 -8.43 -2.38
C PHE A 163 -15.64 -8.56 -0.99
N VAL A 164 -16.58 -7.68 -0.64
CA VAL A 164 -17.49 -7.93 0.47
C VAL A 164 -18.58 -8.82 -0.10
N VAL A 165 -18.24 -10.11 -0.25
CA VAL A 165 -19.31 -11.07 -0.14
C VAL A 165 -19.70 -11.01 1.32
N GLU A 166 -20.91 -10.51 1.60
CA GLU A 166 -21.60 -10.66 2.87
C GLU A 166 -21.81 -12.16 3.14
N THR A 167 -20.71 -12.86 3.40
CA THR A 167 -20.73 -14.23 3.88
C THR A 167 -20.31 -14.13 5.32
N ASN A 168 -21.06 -14.81 6.18
CA ASN A 168 -20.69 -15.00 7.57
C ASN A 168 -19.46 -15.94 7.60
N VAL A 169 -18.29 -15.43 7.19
CA VAL A 169 -17.06 -16.22 7.06
C VAL A 169 -16.49 -16.39 8.46
N HIS A 170 -16.90 -17.47 9.11
CA HIS A 170 -16.23 -17.98 10.30
C HIS A 170 -14.97 -18.75 9.88
N PHE A 171 -13.99 -18.85 10.77
CA PHE A 171 -12.80 -19.66 10.54
C PHE A 171 -13.23 -21.11 10.17
N PRO A 172 -12.71 -21.69 9.06
CA PRO A 172 -13.19 -22.95 8.55
C PRO A 172 -12.69 -24.09 9.44
N THR A 173 -13.50 -24.43 10.43
CA THR A 173 -13.40 -25.70 11.13
C THR A 173 -14.32 -26.70 10.45
N ASP A 174 -13.98 -27.98 10.50
CA ASP A 174 -14.83 -29.04 9.94
C ASP A 174 -16.27 -28.99 10.49
N ILE A 175 -16.41 -28.54 11.75
CA ILE A 175 -17.71 -28.36 12.42
C ILE A 175 -18.51 -27.21 11.80
N ASN A 176 -17.88 -26.06 11.55
CA ASN A 176 -18.55 -24.91 10.94
C ASN A 176 -18.97 -25.21 9.50
N LEU A 177 -18.11 -25.89 8.74
CA LEU A 177 -18.43 -26.31 7.36
C LEU A 177 -19.58 -27.31 7.31
N LEU A 178 -19.61 -28.28 8.24
CA LEU A 178 -20.71 -29.23 8.35
C LEU A 178 -22.03 -28.55 8.72
N PHE A 179 -22.00 -27.60 9.66
CA PHE A 179 -23.17 -26.81 10.06
C PHE A 179 -23.76 -26.03 8.88
N ASP A 180 -22.91 -25.34 8.10
CA ASP A 180 -23.34 -24.57 6.93
C ASP A 180 -23.93 -25.48 5.84
N ALA A 181 -23.32 -26.65 5.60
CA ALA A 181 -23.84 -27.64 4.67
C ALA A 181 -25.24 -28.14 5.08
N ILE A 182 -25.43 -28.53 6.35
CA ILE A 182 -26.72 -29.01 6.86
C ILE A 182 -27.79 -27.91 6.75
N LYS A 183 -27.45 -26.67 7.13
CA LYS A 183 -28.36 -25.53 7.02
C LYS A 183 -28.84 -25.34 5.58
N LYS A 184 -27.94 -25.45 4.59
CA LYS A 184 -28.31 -25.34 3.17
C LYS A 184 -29.17 -26.52 2.69
N VAL A 185 -28.87 -27.74 3.12
CA VAL A 185 -29.69 -28.92 2.80
C VAL A 185 -31.13 -28.74 3.29
N ILE A 186 -31.32 -28.32 4.55
CA ILE A 186 -32.66 -28.10 5.12
C ILE A 186 -33.44 -27.05 4.31
N VAL A 187 -32.80 -25.93 3.97
CA VAL A 187 -33.43 -24.85 3.17
C VAL A 187 -33.82 -25.35 1.78
N LEU A 188 -32.97 -26.15 1.13
CA LEU A 188 -33.26 -26.70 -0.20
C LEU A 188 -34.42 -27.70 -0.15
N ILE A 189 -34.44 -28.59 0.84
CA ILE A 189 -35.54 -29.54 1.05
C ILE A 189 -36.86 -28.77 1.27
N ALA A 190 -36.88 -27.79 2.17
CA ALA A 190 -38.07 -26.99 2.43
C ALA A 190 -38.60 -26.31 1.17
N ARG A 191 -37.71 -25.74 0.34
CA ARG A 191 -38.09 -25.12 -0.94
C ARG A 191 -38.65 -26.12 -1.94
N VAL A 192 -38.12 -27.34 -1.99
CA VAL A 192 -38.65 -28.42 -2.84
C VAL A 192 -40.03 -28.84 -2.37
N CYS A 193 -40.22 -29.04 -1.06
CA CYS A 193 -41.52 -29.38 -0.49
C CYS A 193 -42.59 -28.32 -0.81
N VAL A 194 -42.26 -27.02 -0.70
CA VAL A 194 -43.16 -25.91 -1.07
C VAL A 194 -43.47 -25.86 -2.57
N LYS A 195 -42.57 -26.37 -3.43
CA LYS A 195 -42.81 -26.41 -4.88
C LYS A 195 -43.65 -27.60 -5.34
N VAL A 196 -43.65 -28.68 -4.57
CA VAL A 196 -44.25 -29.97 -4.96
C VAL A 196 -45.58 -30.23 -4.24
N GLY A 197 -45.83 -29.62 -3.08
CA GLY A 197 -47.13 -29.59 -2.40
C GLY A 197 -47.81 -28.24 -2.54
#